data_AF-A0A7C0V0M6-F1
#
_entry.id   AF-A0A7C0V0M6-F1
#
_cell.length_a   1.000
_cell.length_b   1.000
_cell.length_c   1.000
_cell.angle_alpha   90.00
_cell.angle_beta   90.00
_cell.angle_gamma   90.00
#
_symmetry.space_group_name_H-M   'P 1'
#
loop_
_entity.id
_entity.type
_entity.pdbx_description
1 polymer ?
#
loop_
_entity_poly.entity_id
_entity_poly.type
_entity_poly.pdbx_seq_one_letter_code
_entity_poly.pdbx_strand_id
1 'polypeptide(L)'
;MPKAIYKNLCPACHGFISSELLSKGSTCSICSKKVNINYLDINRQELIEINNYFTKLLGAEMWSAQRMWAKRILRGQSFSMIAPTGSGKTVFGIIMSIYMAHTRKWKTLFILPTSILVEQVYDKTVSFISKFSLKTNVVAYHTFLSKKEKEKV
;
A
#
# COMPACT_ATOMS: atom_id res chain seq x y z
N MET A 1 27.07 -14.32 -13.50
CA MET A 1 26.85 -13.03 -14.18
C MET A 1 28.16 -12.54 -14.77
N PRO A 2 28.18 -11.97 -15.98
CA PRO A 2 29.39 -11.38 -16.56
C PRO A 2 29.86 -10.20 -15.70
N LYS A 3 31.17 -10.04 -15.55
CA LYS A 3 31.77 -8.87 -14.88
C LYS A 3 31.63 -7.67 -15.82
N ALA A 4 30.78 -6.71 -15.45
CA ALA A 4 30.55 -5.49 -16.22
C ALA A 4 30.47 -4.29 -15.29
N ILE A 5 30.85 -3.11 -15.79
CA ILE A 5 30.64 -1.83 -15.10
C ILE A 5 29.61 -1.04 -15.89
N TYR A 6 28.51 -0.71 -15.24
CA TYR A 6 27.42 0.05 -15.81
C TYR A 6 27.57 1.54 -15.47
N LYS A 7 27.48 2.41 -16.48
CA LYS A 7 27.42 3.86 -16.28
C LYS A 7 26.00 4.27 -15.89
N ASN A 8 25.88 5.28 -15.03
CA ASN A 8 24.62 5.90 -14.63
C ASN A 8 23.59 4.98 -13.96
N LEU A 9 24.03 3.89 -13.35
CA LEU A 9 23.15 2.84 -12.79
C LEU A 9 23.29 2.65 -11.28
N CYS A 10 24.15 3.39 -10.59
CA CYS A 10 24.15 3.40 -9.12
C CYS A 10 22.82 3.98 -8.58
N PRO A 11 22.05 3.26 -7.74
CA PRO A 11 20.76 3.74 -7.24
C PRO A 11 20.82 4.99 -6.34
N ALA A 12 21.99 5.33 -5.79
CA ALA A 12 22.15 6.44 -4.85
C ALA A 12 22.73 7.71 -5.48
N CYS A 13 23.73 7.58 -6.36
CA CYS A 13 24.43 8.73 -6.96
C CYS A 13 24.33 8.81 -8.48
N HIS A 14 23.64 7.86 -9.13
CA HIS A 14 23.60 7.75 -10.59
C HIS A 14 24.99 7.71 -11.24
N GLY A 15 25.99 7.17 -10.55
CA GLY A 15 27.34 6.93 -11.06
C GLY A 15 27.55 5.51 -11.57
N PHE A 16 28.81 5.10 -11.64
CA PHE A 16 29.22 3.76 -12.07
C PHE A 16 28.90 2.69 -11.01
N ILE A 17 28.49 1.50 -11.45
CA ILE A 17 28.28 0.36 -10.56
C ILE A 17 28.64 -0.96 -11.26
N SER A 18 29.26 -1.89 -10.53
CA SER A 18 29.58 -3.22 -11.04
C SER A 18 28.36 -4.13 -11.10
N SER A 19 28.32 -5.08 -12.03
CA SER A 19 27.27 -6.09 -12.16
C SER A 19 27.01 -6.88 -10.87
N GLU A 20 28.05 -7.18 -10.09
CA GLU A 20 27.93 -7.89 -8.81
C GLU A 20 27.17 -7.06 -7.75
N LEU A 21 27.59 -5.81 -7.50
CA LEU A 21 26.90 -4.92 -6.56
C LEU A 21 25.46 -4.62 -6.99
N LEU A 22 25.25 -4.40 -8.28
CA LEU A 22 23.91 -4.15 -8.83
C LEU A 22 22.99 -5.37 -8.66
N SER A 23 23.50 -6.58 -8.88
CA SER A 23 22.73 -7.83 -8.69
C SER A 23 22.29 -8.07 -7.24
N LYS A 24 23.07 -7.54 -6.29
CA LYS A 24 22.77 -7.59 -4.86
C LYS A 24 21.81 -6.48 -4.42
N GLY A 25 21.35 -5.63 -5.35
CA GLY A 25 20.51 -4.47 -5.04
C GLY A 25 21.25 -3.35 -4.31
N SER A 26 22.59 -3.39 -4.28
CA SER A 26 23.41 -2.47 -3.52
C SER A 26 23.74 -1.19 -4.32
N THR A 27 24.53 -0.31 -3.71
CA THR A 27 25.03 0.93 -4.33
C THR A 27 26.50 0.76 -4.75
N CYS A 28 27.08 1.77 -5.42
CA CYS A 28 28.50 1.73 -5.77
C CYS A 28 29.38 1.70 -4.52
N SER A 29 30.64 1.27 -4.66
CA SER A 29 31.61 1.13 -3.55
C SER A 29 31.84 2.42 -2.75
N ILE A 30 31.62 3.58 -3.35
CA ILE A 30 31.70 4.89 -2.68
C ILE A 30 30.45 5.13 -1.83
N CYS A 31 29.27 4.87 -2.40
CA CYS A 31 27.99 5.07 -1.72
C CYS A 31 27.74 4.03 -0.62
N SER A 32 28.17 2.78 -0.79
CA SER A 32 27.89 1.71 0.19
C SER A 32 28.54 1.97 1.55
N LYS A 33 29.63 2.75 1.57
CA LYS A 33 30.30 3.21 2.81
C LYS A 33 29.51 4.27 3.57
N LYS A 34 28.64 5.01 2.88
CA LYS A 34 27.86 6.11 3.44
C LYS A 34 26.41 5.71 3.71
N VAL A 35 25.85 4.88 2.86
CA VAL A 35 24.42 4.58 2.81
C VAL A 35 24.24 3.09 2.51
N ASN A 36 23.63 2.37 3.45
CA ASN A 36 23.24 0.97 3.28
C ASN A 36 21.80 0.89 2.75
N ILE A 37 21.60 1.25 1.48
CA ILE A 37 20.33 1.03 0.78
C ILE A 37 20.45 -0.28 0.01
N ASN A 38 19.59 -1.25 0.34
CA ASN A 38 19.27 -2.34 -0.56
C ASN A 38 18.00 -1.96 -1.33
N TYR A 39 18.15 -1.65 -2.61
CA TYR A 39 17.03 -1.27 -3.47
C TYR A 39 15.99 -2.40 -3.62
N LEU A 40 16.39 -3.66 -3.41
CA LEU A 40 15.49 -4.81 -3.39
C LEU A 40 14.61 -4.85 -2.14
N ASP A 41 15.04 -4.23 -1.04
CA ASP A 41 14.33 -4.25 0.25
C ASP A 41 13.48 -3.00 0.49
N ILE A 42 13.47 -2.02 -0.43
CA ILE A 42 12.66 -0.80 -0.27
C ILE A 42 11.19 -1.19 -0.11
N ASN A 43 10.63 -0.84 1.06
CA ASN A 43 9.28 -1.13 1.53
C ASN A 43 8.97 -2.61 1.77
N ARG A 44 9.98 -3.49 1.88
CA ARG A 44 9.78 -4.92 2.15
C ARG A 44 9.07 -5.16 3.48
N GLN A 45 9.49 -4.44 4.53
CA GLN A 45 8.88 -4.56 5.85
C GLN A 45 7.40 -4.12 5.83
N GLU A 46 7.10 -2.98 5.23
CA GLU A 46 5.72 -2.50 5.08
C GLU A 46 4.86 -3.49 4.27
N LEU A 47 5.41 -4.12 3.22
CA LEU A 47 4.68 -5.16 2.48
C LEU A 47 4.36 -6.40 3.32
N ILE A 48 5.29 -6.83 4.17
CA ILE A 48 5.07 -7.94 5.09
C ILE A 48 3.96 -7.56 6.08
N GLU A 49 4.01 -6.35 6.64
CA GLU A 49 2.99 -5.85 7.55
C GLU A 49 1.61 -5.75 6.88
N ILE A 50 1.52 -5.21 5.67
CA ILE A 50 0.27 -5.18 4.91
C ILE A 50 -0.24 -6.60 4.67
N ASN A 51 0.63 -7.54 4.32
CA ASN A 51 0.24 -8.93 4.13
C ASN A 51 -0.31 -9.56 5.43
N ASN A 52 0.27 -9.22 6.59
CA ASN A 52 -0.27 -9.65 7.88
C ASN A 52 -1.68 -9.10 8.14
N TYR A 53 -1.99 -7.88 7.68
CA TYR A 53 -3.35 -7.36 7.75
C TYR A 53 -4.31 -8.19 6.88
N PHE A 54 -3.89 -8.57 5.67
CA PHE A 54 -4.66 -9.45 4.79
C PHE A 54 -4.92 -10.80 5.45
N THR A 55 -3.89 -11.47 5.95
CA THR A 55 -4.02 -12.78 6.60
C THR A 55 -4.92 -12.70 7.83
N LYS A 56 -4.76 -11.67 8.68
CA LYS A 56 -5.58 -11.51 9.89
C LYS A 56 -7.05 -11.21 9.59
N LEU A 57 -7.34 -10.42 8.55
CA LEU A 57 -8.71 -10.02 8.22
C LEU A 57 -9.47 -11.02 7.36
N LEU A 58 -8.78 -11.63 6.40
CA LEU A 58 -9.36 -12.43 5.32
C LEU A 58 -9.00 -13.91 5.40
N GLY A 59 -7.99 -14.28 6.21
CA GLY A 59 -7.46 -15.64 6.25
C GLY A 59 -6.62 -16.02 5.02
N ALA A 60 -6.27 -15.05 4.18
CA ALA A 60 -5.53 -15.26 2.94
C ALA A 60 -4.51 -14.14 2.69
N GLU A 61 -3.40 -14.49 2.02
CA GLU A 61 -2.37 -13.53 1.64
C GLU A 61 -2.76 -12.67 0.43
N MET A 62 -2.07 -11.54 0.26
CA MET A 62 -2.14 -10.78 -0.98
C MET A 62 -1.56 -11.60 -2.14
N TRP A 63 -2.35 -11.84 -3.18
CA TRP A 63 -1.83 -12.30 -4.48
C TRP A 63 -1.00 -11.24 -5.24
N SER A 64 -0.40 -11.62 -6.36
CA SER A 64 0.59 -10.83 -7.10
C SER A 64 0.12 -9.41 -7.48
N ALA A 65 -1.11 -9.26 -7.96
CA ALA A 65 -1.66 -7.96 -8.35
C ALA A 65 -1.81 -7.01 -7.15
N GLN A 66 -2.33 -7.51 -6.02
CA GLN A 66 -2.43 -6.71 -4.78
C GLN A 66 -1.06 -6.30 -4.24
N ARG A 67 -0.07 -7.20 -4.28
CA ARG A 67 1.33 -6.85 -3.91
C ARG A 67 1.91 -5.75 -4.81
N MET A 68 1.62 -5.78 -6.11
CA MET A 68 2.01 -4.71 -7.03
C MET A 68 1.33 -3.38 -6.69
N TRP A 69 0.03 -3.40 -6.40
CA TRP A 69 -0.72 -2.20 -6.01
C TRP A 69 -0.20 -1.61 -4.70
N ALA A 70 0.06 -2.44 -3.68
CA ALA A 70 0.64 -1.99 -2.41
C ALA A 70 1.99 -1.29 -2.62
N LYS A 71 2.88 -1.87 -3.45
CA LYS A 71 4.17 -1.23 -3.82
C LYS A 71 3.98 0.15 -4.44
N ARG A 72 2.98 0.33 -5.32
CA ARG A 72 2.70 1.63 -5.95
C ARG A 72 2.19 2.65 -4.93
N ILE A 73 1.29 2.26 -4.04
CA ILE A 73 0.76 3.14 -3.00
C ILE A 73 1.85 3.55 -2.00
N LEU A 74 2.71 2.62 -1.58
CA LEU A 74 3.84 2.91 -0.67
C LEU A 74 4.85 3.90 -1.27
N ARG A 75 4.94 3.94 -2.60
CA ARG A 75 5.74 4.91 -3.38
C ARG A 75 5.02 6.23 -3.66
N GLY A 76 3.78 6.40 -3.18
CA GLY A 76 2.98 7.60 -3.44
C GLY A 76 2.54 7.74 -4.90
N GLN A 77 2.45 6.63 -5.65
CA GLN A 77 2.11 6.64 -7.07
C GLN A 77 0.60 6.48 -7.27
N SER A 78 0.00 7.32 -8.12
CA SER A 78 -1.36 7.15 -8.62
C SER A 78 -1.40 6.16 -9.79
N PHE A 79 -2.42 5.29 -9.85
CA PHE A 79 -2.57 4.30 -10.92
C PHE A 79 -4.01 3.81 -11.08
N SER A 80 -4.30 3.18 -12.23
CA SER A 80 -5.53 2.43 -12.47
C SER A 80 -5.37 0.95 -12.06
N MET A 81 -6.36 0.40 -11.35
CA MET A 81 -6.38 -0.99 -10.87
C MET A 81 -6.87 -1.95 -11.96
N ILE A 82 -6.01 -2.21 -12.96
CA ILE A 82 -6.29 -3.15 -14.06
C ILE A 82 -6.35 -4.59 -13.51
N ALA A 83 -7.56 -5.15 -13.43
CA ALA A 83 -7.83 -6.55 -13.07
C ALA A 83 -9.31 -6.90 -13.32
N PRO A 84 -9.71 -8.18 -13.40
CA PRO A 84 -11.13 -8.58 -13.50
C PRO A 84 -11.94 -8.20 -12.24
N THR A 85 -13.26 -8.36 -12.30
CA THR A 85 -14.13 -8.33 -11.11
C THR A 85 -13.82 -9.53 -10.19
N GLY A 86 -14.21 -9.46 -8.91
CA GLY A 86 -13.87 -10.50 -7.92
C GLY A 86 -12.41 -10.48 -7.46
N SER A 87 -11.55 -9.66 -8.05
CA SER A 87 -10.11 -9.56 -7.74
C SER A 87 -9.79 -8.87 -6.39
N GLY A 88 -10.81 -8.56 -5.59
CA GLY A 88 -10.68 -7.93 -4.29
C GLY A 88 -10.28 -6.45 -4.28
N LYS A 89 -10.56 -5.65 -5.33
CA LYS A 89 -10.13 -4.23 -5.40
C LYS A 89 -10.66 -3.39 -4.22
N THR A 90 -11.95 -3.52 -3.92
CA THR A 90 -12.60 -2.79 -2.83
C THR A 90 -12.02 -3.19 -1.48
N VAL A 91 -11.91 -4.49 -1.22
CA VAL A 91 -11.33 -5.03 0.01
C VAL A 91 -9.87 -4.58 0.16
N PHE A 92 -9.08 -4.64 -0.91
CA PHE A 92 -7.71 -4.14 -0.92
C PHE A 92 -7.65 -2.66 -0.56
N GLY A 93 -8.50 -1.82 -1.16
CA GLY A 93 -8.56 -0.40 -0.86
C GLY A 93 -8.86 -0.15 0.62
N ILE A 94 -9.85 -0.86 1.18
CA ILE A 94 -10.21 -0.74 2.61
C ILE A 94 -9.01 -1.12 3.50
N ILE A 95 -8.41 -2.29 3.30
CA ILE A 95 -7.28 -2.75 4.12
C ILE A 95 -6.10 -1.78 4.01
N MET A 96 -5.79 -1.32 2.79
CA MET A 96 -4.72 -0.36 2.58
C MET A 96 -5.02 0.97 3.27
N SER A 97 -6.26 1.45 3.23
CA SER A 97 -6.65 2.69 3.89
C SER A 97 -6.50 2.61 5.41
N ILE A 98 -6.86 1.47 6.01
CA ILE A 98 -6.67 1.21 7.45
C ILE A 98 -5.18 1.18 7.79
N TYR A 99 -4.38 0.43 7.03
CA TYR A 99 -2.93 0.37 7.23
C TYR A 99 -2.30 1.76 7.18
N MET A 100 -2.58 2.53 6.13
CA MET A 100 -2.00 3.86 5.93
C MET A 100 -2.49 4.88 6.96
N ALA A 101 -3.75 4.80 7.40
CA ALA A 101 -4.25 5.62 8.50
C ALA A 101 -3.53 5.30 9.81
N HIS A 102 -3.24 4.03 10.07
CA HIS A 102 -2.56 3.62 11.29
C HIS A 102 -1.08 4.02 11.30
N THR A 103 -0.33 3.65 10.24
CA THR A 103 1.14 3.79 10.17
C THR A 103 1.60 5.16 9.71
N ARG A 104 0.89 5.77 8.75
CA ARG A 104 1.29 7.06 8.14
C ARG A 104 0.34 8.21 8.45
N LYS A 105 -0.72 7.99 9.22
CA LYS A 105 -1.76 9.00 9.55
C LYS A 105 -2.42 9.61 8.31
N TRP A 106 -2.48 8.85 7.21
CA TRP A 106 -3.12 9.30 5.99
C TRP A 106 -4.65 9.33 6.14
N LYS A 107 -5.26 10.33 5.50
CA LYS A 107 -6.72 10.39 5.31
C LYS A 107 -7.04 9.84 3.93
N THR A 108 -8.01 8.92 3.86
CA THR A 108 -8.44 8.29 2.61
C THR A 108 -9.90 8.63 2.35
N LEU A 109 -10.21 9.07 1.13
CA LEU A 109 -11.58 9.30 0.67
C LEU A 109 -11.97 8.22 -0.34
N PHE A 110 -13.02 7.47 -0.06
CA PHE A 110 -13.65 6.57 -1.02
C PHE A 110 -14.76 7.32 -1.75
N ILE A 111 -14.65 7.41 -3.08
CA ILE A 111 -15.72 7.90 -3.95
C ILE A 111 -16.35 6.70 -4.64
N LEU A 112 -17.64 6.52 -4.42
CA LEU A 112 -18.38 5.32 -4.84
C LEU A 112 -19.63 5.73 -5.63
N PRO A 113 -20.06 4.93 -6.63
CA PRO A 113 -21.10 5.36 -7.56
C PRO A 113 -22.51 5.29 -6.98
N THR A 114 -22.74 4.58 -5.87
CA THR A 114 -24.07 4.43 -5.27
C THR A 114 -24.01 4.50 -3.74
N SER A 115 -25.10 5.00 -3.13
CA SER A 115 -25.28 5.02 -1.67
C SER A 115 -25.13 3.65 -1.02
N ILE A 116 -25.59 2.59 -1.70
CA ILE A 116 -25.49 1.20 -1.22
C ILE A 116 -24.02 0.78 -1.12
N LEU A 117 -23.19 1.13 -2.11
CA LEU A 117 -21.75 0.82 -2.05
C LEU A 117 -21.05 1.61 -0.94
N VAL A 118 -21.48 2.85 -0.67
CA VAL A 118 -20.97 3.64 0.45
C VAL A 118 -21.23 2.92 1.78
N GLU A 119 -22.46 2.49 2.02
CA GLU A 119 -22.84 1.75 3.22
C GLU A 119 -22.07 0.43 3.35
N GLN A 120 -21.98 -0.36 2.27
CA GLN A 120 -21.21 -1.61 2.25
C GLN A 120 -19.72 -1.40 2.58
N VAL A 121 -19.10 -0.36 2.03
CA VAL A 121 -17.69 -0.04 2.29
C VAL A 121 -17.52 0.46 3.73
N TYR A 122 -18.44 1.29 4.22
CA TYR A 122 -18.43 1.78 5.59
C TYR A 122 -18.51 0.63 6.61
N ASP A 123 -19.51 -0.23 6.50
CA ASP A 123 -19.72 -1.35 7.41
C ASP A 123 -18.54 -2.32 7.42
N LYS A 124 -18.00 -2.63 6.23
CA LYS A 124 -16.82 -3.48 6.09
C LYS A 124 -15.60 -2.84 6.76
N THR A 125 -15.42 -1.53 6.61
CA THR A 125 -14.31 -0.78 7.21
C THR A 125 -14.41 -0.77 8.72
N VAL A 126 -15.58 -0.48 9.29
CA VAL A 126 -15.84 -0.51 10.74
C VAL A 126 -15.62 -1.92 11.30
N SER A 127 -16.13 -2.95 10.61
CA SER A 127 -15.92 -4.36 10.97
C SER A 127 -14.45 -4.77 10.96
N PHE A 128 -13.65 -4.24 10.04
CA PHE A 128 -12.21 -4.51 9.99
C PHE A 128 -11.44 -3.78 11.09
N ILE A 129 -11.78 -2.52 11.36
CA ILE A 129 -11.14 -1.72 12.41
C ILE A 129 -11.35 -2.35 13.79
N SER A 130 -12.55 -2.86 14.07
CA SER A 130 -12.85 -3.50 15.37
C SER A 130 -11.96 -4.72 15.64
N LYS A 131 -11.51 -5.44 14.61
CA LYS A 131 -10.60 -6.60 14.72
C LYS A 131 -9.14 -6.23 15.05
N PHE A 132 -8.75 -4.97 14.92
CA PHE A 132 -7.40 -4.49 15.24
C PHE A 132 -7.33 -3.61 16.49
N SER A 133 -8.46 -3.39 17.18
CA SER A 133 -8.53 -2.46 18.33
C SER A 133 -7.99 -1.06 17.98
N LEU A 134 -8.16 -0.62 16.74
CA LEU A 134 -7.63 0.65 16.25
C LEU A 134 -8.62 1.79 16.52
N LYS A 135 -8.12 2.92 17.01
CA LYS A 135 -8.88 4.17 17.09
C LYS A 135 -8.71 4.93 15.78
N THR A 136 -9.57 4.64 14.80
CA THR A 136 -9.62 5.34 13.52
C THR A 136 -11.02 5.89 13.31
N ASN A 137 -11.13 7.19 13.01
CA ASN A 137 -12.42 7.80 12.69
C ASN A 137 -12.84 7.40 11.27
N VAL A 138 -14.05 6.89 11.12
CA VAL A 138 -14.64 6.53 9.83
C VAL A 138 -15.97 7.25 9.74
N VAL A 139 -16.16 7.97 8.63
CA VAL A 139 -17.39 8.68 8.34
C VAL A 139 -17.88 8.29 6.95
N ALA A 140 -19.19 8.30 6.77
CA ALA A 140 -19.83 8.03 5.48
C ALA A 140 -20.94 9.05 5.25
N TYR A 141 -21.12 9.45 3.99
CA TYR A 141 -22.20 10.33 3.58
C TYR A 141 -22.94 9.70 2.41
N HIS A 142 -24.24 9.45 2.57
CA HIS A 142 -25.10 8.91 1.51
C HIS A 142 -26.55 9.36 1.69
N THR A 143 -27.36 9.12 0.66
CA THR A 143 -28.75 9.62 0.60
C THR A 143 -29.66 9.05 1.68
N PHE A 144 -29.42 7.81 2.11
CA PHE A 144 -30.22 7.11 3.12
C PHE A 144 -30.06 7.66 4.55
N LEU A 145 -29.02 8.48 4.80
CA LEU A 145 -28.84 9.12 6.10
C LEU A 145 -29.99 10.08 6.40
N SER A 146 -30.48 10.03 7.63
CA SER A 146 -31.41 11.03 8.14
C SER A 146 -30.76 12.42 8.18
N LYS A 147 -31.60 13.46 8.22
CA LYS A 147 -31.13 14.86 8.27
C LYS A 147 -30.17 15.11 9.45
N LYS A 148 -30.46 14.49 10.60
CA LYS A 148 -29.66 14.56 11.83
C LYS A 148 -28.31 13.83 11.74
N GLU A 149 -28.23 12.77 10.93
CA GLU A 149 -26.96 12.06 10.71
C GLU A 149 -26.07 12.81 9.74
N LYS A 150 -26.66 13.46 8.72
CA LYS A 150 -25.92 14.31 7.77
C LYS A 150 -25.25 15.51 8.44
N GLU A 151 -25.87 16.10 9.45
CA GLU A 151 -25.32 17.23 10.21
C GLU A 151 -24.14 16.86 11.14
N LYS A 152 -23.93 15.56 11.40
CA LYS A 152 -22.89 15.05 12.30
C LYS A 152 -21.62 14.56 11.58
N VAL A 153 -21.68 14.44 10.26
CA VAL A 153 -20.59 13.98 9.39
C VAL A 153 -19.84 15.19 8.85
#